data_AF-A0A258HTD7-F1
#
_entry.id   AF-A0A258HTD7-F1
#
_cell.length_a   1.000
_cell.length_b   1.000
_cell.length_c   1.000
_cell.angle_alpha   90.00
_cell.angle_beta   90.00
_cell.angle_gamma   90.00
#
_symmetry.space_group_name_H-M   'P 1'
#
loop_
_entity.id
_entity.type
_entity.pdbx_description
1 polymer ?
#
loop_
_entity_poly.entity_id
_entity_poly.type
_entity_poly.pdbx_seq_one_letter_code
_entity_poly.pdbx_strand_id
1 'polypeptide(L)'
;SDMEHSSLFLTRIMLAFAGLLAVITPTAAYEPLSMSAAVHAAVARSRSLDASSAAAQRPDPVLRLSLDNLPGDGPERFSTTRDFMTMRSIALMQTGLPPVSRTHPMT
;
A
#
# COMPACT_ATOMS: atom_id res chain seq x y z
N SER A 1 -18.75 31.45 18.79
CA SER A 1 -17.41 31.02 19.27
C SER A 1 -17.00 29.61 18.83
N ASP A 2 -17.93 28.72 18.46
CA ASP A 2 -17.61 27.35 17.99
C ASP A 2 -16.93 27.30 16.61
N MET A 3 -17.36 28.18 15.70
CA MET A 3 -16.84 28.27 14.32
C MET A 3 -15.36 28.69 14.23
N GLU A 4 -14.92 29.58 15.13
CA GLU A 4 -13.55 30.12 15.17
C GLU A 4 -12.52 29.06 15.58
N HIS A 5 -12.89 28.18 16.52
CA HIS A 5 -12.03 27.10 17.00
C HIS A 5 -11.80 26.03 15.91
N SER A 6 -12.83 25.74 15.11
CA SER A 6 -12.76 24.78 14.00
C SER A 6 -11.85 25.29 12.86
N SER A 7 -11.90 26.60 12.56
CA SER A 7 -11.06 27.23 11.54
C SER A 7 -9.57 27.24 11.91
N LEU A 8 -9.27 27.54 13.18
CA LEU A 8 -7.89 27.52 13.69
C LEU A 8 -7.32 26.10 13.72
N PHE A 9 -8.13 25.09 14.03
CA PHE A 9 -7.72 23.69 13.99
C PHE A 9 -7.36 23.24 12.56
N LEU A 10 -8.22 23.58 11.58
CA LEU A 10 -7.98 23.26 10.17
C LEU A 10 -6.72 23.95 9.61
N THR A 11 -6.52 25.23 9.98
CA THR A 11 -5.34 26.00 9.58
C THR A 11 -4.04 25.40 10.12
N ARG A 12 -4.04 24.92 11.36
CA ARG A 12 -2.87 24.26 11.97
C ARG A 12 -2.55 22.92 11.33
N ILE A 13 -3.58 22.14 10.96
CA ILE A 13 -3.39 20.90 10.21
C ILE A 13 -2.76 21.19 8.85
N MET A 14 -3.28 22.18 8.11
CA MET A 14 -2.71 22.58 6.81
C MET A 14 -1.27 23.07 6.94
N LEU A 15 -0.94 23.84 7.98
CA LEU A 15 0.42 24.32 8.21
C LEU A 15 1.38 23.19 8.59
N ALA A 16 0.93 22.23 9.41
CA ALA A 16 1.70 21.03 9.73
C ALA A 16 1.94 20.17 8.49
N PHE A 17 0.94 20.05 7.61
CA PHE A 17 1.07 19.31 6.35
C PHE A 17 2.02 20.01 5.36
N ALA A 18 1.97 21.34 5.26
CA ALA A 18 2.89 22.14 4.45
C ALA A 18 4.33 22.08 4.98
N GLY A 19 4.51 22.12 6.31
CA GLY A 19 5.82 21.94 6.96
C GLY A 19 6.38 20.54 6.71
N LEU A 20 5.53 19.51 6.76
CA LEU A 20 5.93 18.14 6.43
C LEU A 20 6.38 18.00 4.96
N LEU A 21 5.72 18.72 4.04
CA LEU A 21 6.06 18.71 2.62
C LEU A 21 7.41 19.42 2.34
N ALA A 22 7.76 20.44 3.12
CA ALA A 22 9.02 21.18 2.95
C ALA A 22 10.27 20.39 3.36
N VAL A 23 10.14 19.48 4.34
CA VAL A 23 11.24 18.62 4.85
C VAL A 23 11.70 17.58 3.84
N ILE A 24 10.86 17.26 2.84
CA ILE A 24 11.15 16.21 1.85
C ILE A 24 12.01 16.71 0.68
N THR A 25 12.45 17.98 0.68
CA THR A 25 13.26 18.51 -0.42
C THR A 25 14.73 18.17 -0.18
N PRO A 26 15.33 17.17 -0.85
CA PRO A 26 16.75 16.92 -0.71
C PRO A 26 17.50 18.12 -1.29
N THR A 27 18.17 18.89 -0.43
CA THR A 27 19.14 19.88 -0.87
C THR A 27 20.39 19.12 -1.34
N ALA A 28 20.42 18.72 -2.61
CA ALA A 28 21.59 18.09 -3.19
C ALA A 28 22.67 19.16 -3.40
N ALA A 29 23.63 19.26 -2.48
CA ALA A 29 24.88 19.95 -2.75
C ALA A 29 25.59 19.19 -3.88
N TYR A 30 25.95 19.88 -4.96
CA TYR A 30 26.55 19.26 -6.14
C TYR A 30 28.07 19.13 -5.93
N GLU A 31 28.47 18.07 -5.23
CA GLU A 31 29.87 17.63 -5.16
C GLU A 31 30.32 17.16 -6.56
N PRO A 32 31.54 17.47 -7.03
CA PRO A 32 32.02 16.94 -8.30
C PRO A 32 31.99 15.41 -8.31
N LEU A 33 31.20 14.83 -9.22
CA LEU A 33 30.98 13.40 -9.31
C LEU A 33 32.28 12.70 -9.74
N SER A 34 32.93 12.00 -8.81
CA SER A 34 34.08 11.16 -9.14
C SER A 34 33.64 9.94 -9.96
N MET A 35 34.56 9.39 -10.76
CA MET A 35 34.28 8.18 -11.57
C MET A 35 33.79 7.02 -10.68
N SER A 36 34.41 6.81 -9.52
CA SER A 36 34.00 5.76 -8.58
C SER A 36 32.59 6.01 -8.02
N ALA A 37 32.27 7.26 -7.66
CA ALA A 37 30.92 7.63 -7.21
C ALA A 37 29.88 7.42 -8.33
N ALA A 38 30.21 7.75 -9.58
CA ALA A 38 29.36 7.51 -10.74
C ALA A 38 29.09 6.01 -10.95
N VAL A 39 30.12 5.17 -10.87
CA VAL A 39 29.99 3.71 -10.98
C VAL A 39 29.13 3.14 -9.86
N HIS A 40 29.36 3.57 -8.61
CA HIS A 40 28.54 3.15 -7.47
C HIS A 40 27.07 3.55 -7.62
N ALA A 41 26.81 4.78 -8.07
CA ALA A 41 25.46 5.26 -8.32
C ALA A 41 24.78 4.47 -9.46
N ALA A 42 25.51 4.17 -10.53
CA ALA A 42 25.01 3.36 -11.65
C ALA A 42 24.63 1.93 -11.21
N VAL A 43 25.48 1.28 -10.41
CA VAL A 43 25.20 -0.06 -9.86
C VAL A 43 24.00 -0.02 -8.91
N ALA A 44 23.90 0.98 -8.02
CA ALA A 44 22.76 1.15 -7.14
C ALA A 44 21.45 1.36 -7.93
N ARG A 45 21.51 2.17 -9.01
CA ARG A 45 20.38 2.39 -9.91
C ARG A 45 19.98 1.11 -10.65
N SER A 46 20.93 0.34 -11.16
CA SER A 46 20.66 -0.96 -11.80
C SER A 46 19.91 -1.90 -10.85
N ARG A 47 20.42 -2.07 -9.62
CA ARG A 47 19.77 -2.91 -8.60
C ARG A 47 18.35 -2.44 -8.26
N SER A 48 18.12 -1.11 -8.25
CA SER A 48 16.79 -0.55 -8.04
C SER A 48 15.83 -0.86 -9.18
N LEU A 49 16.32 -0.90 -10.42
CA LEU A 49 15.53 -1.27 -11.61
C LEU A 49 15.21 -2.76 -11.59
N ASP A 50 16.16 -3.61 -11.20
CA ASP A 50 15.94 -5.06 -11.03
C ASP A 50 14.93 -5.38 -9.92
N ALA A 51 14.99 -4.66 -8.80
CA ALA A 51 13.99 -4.80 -7.74
C ALA A 51 12.61 -4.28 -8.19
N SER A 52 12.56 -3.21 -8.98
CA SER A 52 11.32 -2.66 -9.54
C SER A 52 10.67 -3.57 -10.57
N SER A 53 11.46 -4.27 -11.39
CA SER A 53 10.95 -5.27 -12.32
C SER A 53 10.42 -6.49 -11.56
N ALA A 54 11.13 -6.97 -10.54
CA ALA A 54 10.63 -8.03 -9.67
C ALA A 54 9.30 -7.66 -8.96
N ALA A 55 9.13 -6.39 -8.57
CA ALA A 55 7.87 -5.89 -8.00
C ALA A 55 6.74 -5.81 -9.04
N ALA A 56 7.05 -5.47 -10.30
CA ALA A 56 6.07 -5.44 -11.40
C ALA A 56 5.63 -6.85 -11.85
N GLN A 57 6.46 -7.87 -11.63
CA GLN A 57 6.11 -9.27 -11.87
C GLN A 57 5.33 -9.90 -10.71
N ARG A 58 5.14 -9.19 -9.60
CA ARG A 58 4.42 -9.72 -8.44
C ARG A 58 2.93 -9.79 -8.79
N PRO A 59 2.26 -10.92 -8.52
CA PRO A 59 0.84 -11.05 -8.82
C PRO A 59 0.05 -9.98 -8.07
N ASP A 60 -0.91 -9.38 -8.75
CA ASP A 60 -1.73 -8.33 -8.17
C ASP A 60 -2.51 -8.85 -6.95
N PRO A 61 -2.51 -8.11 -5.83
CA PRO A 61 -3.35 -8.45 -4.69
C PRO A 61 -4.81 -8.17 -5.03
N VAL A 62 -5.66 -9.17 -4.85
CA VAL A 62 -7.11 -9.08 -5.02
C VAL A 62 -7.76 -8.96 -3.65
N LEU A 63 -8.48 -7.86 -3.42
CA LEU A 63 -9.35 -7.68 -2.26
C LEU A 63 -10.75 -8.20 -2.58
N ARG A 64 -11.28 -9.08 -1.73
CA ARG A 64 -12.66 -9.58 -1.82
C ARG A 64 -13.43 -9.24 -0.55
N LEU A 65 -14.64 -8.75 -0.73
CA LEU A 65 -15.60 -8.46 0.33
C LEU A 65 -16.82 -9.37 0.12
N SER A 66 -17.30 -10.06 1.17
CA SER A 66 -18.52 -10.88 1.10
C SER A 66 -19.50 -10.59 2.22
N LEU A 67 -20.77 -10.80 1.90
CA LEU A 67 -21.92 -10.80 2.79
C LEU A 67 -22.68 -12.09 2.54
N ASP A 68 -22.62 -13.00 3.50
CA ASP A 68 -23.18 -14.35 3.39
C ASP A 68 -24.43 -14.45 4.29
N ASN A 69 -25.45 -15.21 3.84
CA ASN A 69 -26.73 -15.40 4.52
C ASN A 69 -27.54 -14.11 4.79
N LEU A 70 -27.51 -13.12 3.88
CA LEU A 70 -28.29 -11.90 3.99
C LEU A 70 -29.80 -12.16 3.78
N PRO A 71 -30.72 -11.63 4.62
CA PRO A 71 -32.16 -11.87 4.47
C PRO A 71 -32.71 -11.21 3.21
N GLY A 72 -33.32 -11.98 2.31
CA GLY A 72 -33.94 -11.48 1.08
C GLY A 72 -35.40 -11.02 1.23
N ASP A 73 -36.12 -11.57 2.21
CA ASP A 73 -37.55 -11.33 2.45
C ASP A 73 -37.85 -11.17 3.95
N GLY A 74 -39.06 -10.71 4.27
CA GLY A 74 -39.49 -10.50 5.66
C GLY A 74 -39.07 -9.15 6.27
N PRO A 75 -39.40 -8.89 7.55
CA PRO A 75 -39.24 -7.57 8.17
C PRO A 75 -37.79 -7.09 8.31
N GLU A 76 -36.83 -8.03 8.28
CA GLU A 76 -35.39 -7.76 8.43
C GLU A 76 -34.63 -7.84 7.09
N ARG A 77 -35.32 -7.78 5.95
CA ARG A 77 -34.71 -7.81 4.61
C ARG A 77 -33.56 -6.81 4.46
N PHE A 78 -32.44 -7.26 3.91
CA PHE A 78 -31.19 -6.51 3.73
C PHE A 78 -30.55 -6.01 5.03
N SER A 79 -31.04 -6.44 6.20
CA SER A 79 -30.41 -6.13 7.47
C SER A 79 -29.09 -6.88 7.58
N THR A 80 -28.00 -6.13 7.78
CA THR A 80 -26.65 -6.71 7.96
C THR A 80 -26.21 -6.72 9.43
N THR A 81 -27.00 -6.12 10.33
CA THR A 81 -26.67 -5.94 11.76
C THR A 81 -27.66 -6.56 12.73
N ARG A 82 -28.90 -6.82 12.31
CA ARG A 82 -29.97 -7.34 13.20
C ARG A 82 -30.23 -8.83 13.04
N ASP A 83 -29.68 -9.45 11.99
CA ASP A 83 -29.71 -10.88 11.78
C ASP A 83 -28.40 -11.54 12.27
N PHE A 84 -28.51 -12.56 13.12
CA PHE A 84 -27.36 -13.26 13.72
C PHE A 84 -26.71 -14.29 12.78
N MET A 85 -27.32 -14.59 11.63
CA MET A 85 -26.79 -15.55 10.66
C MET A 85 -26.02 -14.89 9.52
N THR A 86 -26.18 -13.58 9.32
CA THR A 86 -25.46 -12.80 8.32
C THR A 86 -23.98 -12.68 8.68
N MET A 87 -23.10 -13.21 7.82
CA MET A 87 -21.65 -13.15 8.00
C MET A 87 -21.03 -12.10 7.08
N ARG A 88 -20.01 -11.40 7.57
CA ARG A 88 -19.25 -10.40 6.82
C ARG A 88 -17.80 -10.84 6.75
N SER A 89 -17.23 -10.94 5.55
CA SER A 89 -15.85 -11.36 5.39
C SER A 89 -15.04 -10.43 4.48
N ILE A 90 -13.75 -10.31 4.78
CA ILE A 90 -12.75 -9.59 4.00
C ILE A 90 -11.62 -10.58 3.73
N ALA A 91 -11.28 -10.79 2.46
CA ALA A 91 -10.22 -11.69 2.05
C ALA A 91 -9.23 -10.98 1.11
N LEU A 92 -7.94 -11.23 1.32
CA LEU A 92 -6.86 -10.82 0.41
C LEU A 92 -6.30 -12.07 -0.28
N MET A 93 -6.26 -12.06 -1.60
CA MET A 93 -5.72 -13.14 -2.41
C MET A 93 -4.58 -12.62 -3.27
N GLN A 94 -3.54 -13.43 -3.45
CA GLN A 94 -2.47 -13.15 -4.39
C GLN A 94 -2.27 -14.41 -5.21
N THR A 95 -2.39 -14.32 -6.53
CA THR A 95 -2.24 -15.48 -7.43
C THR A 95 -0.76 -15.86 -7.52
N GLY A 96 -0.24 -16.62 -6.56
CA GLY A 96 1.15 -17.06 -6.54
C GLY A 96 1.48 -17.97 -7.74
N LEU A 97 2.57 -17.67 -8.43
CA LEU A 97 3.21 -18.54 -9.43
C LEU A 97 3.34 -19.99 -8.88
N PRO A 98 3.14 -21.04 -9.69
CA PRO A 98 3.26 -22.43 -9.23
C PRO A 98 4.59 -22.68 -8.51
N PRO A 99 4.62 -23.61 -7.52
CA PRO A 99 5.83 -23.88 -6.75
C PRO A 99 6.96 -24.28 -7.69
N VAL A 100 8.10 -23.58 -7.60
CA VAL A 100 9.33 -24.05 -8.22
C VAL A 100 9.67 -25.37 -7.53
N SER A 101 9.53 -26.47 -8.27
CA SER A 101 9.95 -27.79 -7.80
C SER A 101 11.45 -27.71 -7.49
N ARG A 102 11.77 -27.70 -6.19
CA ARG A 102 13.14 -27.85 -5.73
C ARG A 102 13.52 -29.32 -5.98
N THR A 103 14.03 -29.65 -7.16
CA THR A 103 14.60 -30.97 -7.43
C THR A 103 15.77 -31.17 -6.49
N HIS A 104 15.60 -32.04 -5.49
CA HIS A 104 16.73 -32.57 -4.73
C HIS A 104 17.55 -33.47 -5.66
N PRO A 105 18.84 -33.19 -5.89
CA PRO A 105 19.72 -34.20 -6.48
C PRO A 105 19.87 -35.33 -5.45
N MET A 106 19.37 -36.52 -5.79
CA MET A 106 19.75 -37.73 -5.08
C MET A 106 21.21 -38.01 -5.44
N THR A 107 22.10 -37.82 -4.46
CA THR A 107 23.44 -38.41 -4.43
C THR A 107 23.40 -39.69 -3.63
#